data_AF-A0A841FJ71-F1
#
_entry.id   AF-A0A841FJ71-F1
#
_cell.length_a   1.000
_cell.length_b   1.000
_cell.length_c   1.000
_cell.angle_alpha   90.00
_cell.angle_beta   90.00
_cell.angle_gamma   90.00
#
_symmetry.space_group_name_H-M   'P 1'
#
loop_
_entity.id
_entity.type
_entity.pdbx_description
1 polymer ?
#
loop_
_entity_poly.entity_id
_entity_poly.type
_entity_poly.pdbx_seq_one_letter_code
_entity_poly.pdbx_strand_id
1 'polypeptide(L)'
;MTDTPGGRSLSEPKPPSRLRLPKISSDAFGAFAERFARFMGTARFLVYMTGFVILWITLNLVGIFGLRWDPYPFILLNLFFSTQASYAAPLILLAQNRQTDRDRVQIEADRRRAEAAKADTEFLARELAALRIALGEVATRDFVRGEMNRLLDEVGKGK
;
A
#
# COMPACT_ATOMS: atom_id res chain seq x y z
N MET A 1 -12.92 -52.83 44.51
CA MET A 1 -11.49 -52.74 44.86
C MET A 1 -10.80 -53.86 44.10
N THR A 2 -10.05 -53.64 43.04
CA THR A 2 -8.95 -52.67 42.91
C THR A 2 -8.88 -52.02 41.53
N ASP A 3 -8.65 -50.71 41.60
CA ASP A 3 -8.35 -49.75 40.54
C ASP A 3 -7.12 -50.18 39.73
N THR A 4 -7.23 -50.22 38.40
CA THR A 4 -6.08 -50.39 37.51
C THR A 4 -5.57 -48.97 37.19
N PRO A 5 -4.42 -48.54 37.71
CA PRO A 5 -3.92 -47.19 37.43
C PRO A 5 -3.57 -47.10 35.95
N GLY A 6 -4.35 -46.29 35.22
CA GLY A 6 -4.17 -46.01 33.80
C GLY A 6 -2.75 -45.56 33.51
N GLY A 7 -1.97 -46.44 32.87
CA GLY A 7 -0.65 -46.12 32.36
C GLY A 7 -0.77 -45.01 31.33
N ARG A 8 -0.16 -43.86 31.62
CA ARG A 8 -0.02 -42.74 30.69
C ARG A 8 0.65 -43.27 29.42
N SER A 9 -0.05 -43.20 28.29
CA SER A 9 0.45 -43.56 26.98
C SER A 9 1.69 -42.74 26.63
N LEU A 10 2.82 -43.41 26.38
CA LEU A 10 4.12 -42.87 25.96
C LEU A 10 4.12 -42.26 24.54
N SER A 11 2.95 -42.02 23.97
CA SER A 11 2.75 -41.65 22.55
C SER A 11 2.40 -40.18 22.36
N GLU A 12 2.36 -39.37 23.43
CA GLU A 12 2.06 -37.96 23.32
C GLU A 12 3.38 -37.17 23.15
N PRO A 13 3.70 -36.66 21.94
CA PRO A 13 4.84 -35.79 21.78
C PRO A 13 4.59 -34.52 22.59
N LYS A 14 5.44 -34.30 23.59
CA LYS A 14 5.49 -33.06 24.39
C LYS A 14 5.39 -31.86 23.44
N PRO A 15 4.34 -31.02 23.54
CA PRO A 15 4.21 -29.87 22.65
C PRO A 15 5.46 -29.00 22.84
N PRO A 16 6.09 -28.53 21.74
CA PRO A 16 7.29 -27.71 21.85
C PRO A 16 6.94 -26.52 22.73
N SER A 17 7.72 -26.36 23.81
CA SER A 17 7.64 -25.18 24.68
C SER A 17 7.80 -23.96 23.79
N ARG A 18 6.69 -23.28 23.49
CA ARG A 18 6.73 -22.06 22.68
C ARG A 18 7.44 -21.03 23.53
N LEU A 19 8.73 -20.85 23.27
CA LEU A 19 9.49 -19.71 23.77
C LEU A 19 8.68 -18.47 23.40
N ARG A 20 8.02 -17.87 24.39
CA ARG A 20 7.32 -16.60 24.23
C ARG A 20 8.39 -15.53 24.17
N LEU A 21 9.02 -15.39 23.01
CA LEU A 21 9.83 -14.21 22.72
C LEU A 21 8.92 -12.99 22.96
N PRO A 22 9.37 -12.00 23.74
CA PRO A 22 8.61 -10.78 23.91
C PRO A 22 8.38 -10.19 22.51
N LYS A 23 7.12 -10.00 22.14
CA LYS A 23 6.75 -9.29 20.91
C LYS A 23 7.24 -7.86 21.07
N ILE A 24 8.47 -7.59 20.65
CA ILE A 24 8.96 -6.21 20.45
C ILE A 24 7.91 -5.53 19.58
N SER A 25 7.38 -4.41 20.05
CA SER A 25 6.29 -3.68 19.43
C SER A 25 6.72 -3.20 18.04
N SER A 26 6.40 -4.00 17.03
CA SER A 26 6.59 -3.72 15.60
C SER A 26 6.05 -2.34 15.20
N ASP A 27 5.06 -1.82 15.92
CA ASP A 27 4.49 -0.49 15.69
C ASP A 27 5.46 0.66 15.99
N ALA A 28 6.21 0.61 17.10
CA ALA A 28 7.14 1.69 17.45
C ALA A 28 8.33 1.74 16.46
N PHE A 29 8.88 0.58 16.12
CA PHE A 29 9.95 0.47 15.13
C PHE A 29 9.47 0.83 13.72
N GLY A 30 8.24 0.45 13.35
CA GLY A 30 7.63 0.81 12.08
C GLY A 30 7.44 2.31 11.91
N ALA A 31 6.92 3.00 12.93
CA ALA A 31 6.75 4.45 12.92
C ALA A 31 8.10 5.19 12.84
N PHE A 32 9.13 4.69 13.53
CA PHE A 32 10.49 5.22 13.44
C PHE A 32 11.07 5.03 12.02
N ALA A 33 10.92 3.84 11.44
CA ALA A 33 11.40 3.54 10.10
C ALA A 33 10.71 4.40 9.02
N GLU A 34 9.40 4.62 9.14
CA GLU A 34 8.64 5.50 8.24
C GLU A 34 9.07 6.97 8.35
N ARG A 35 9.40 7.44 9.56
CA ARG A 35 9.95 8.80 9.76
C ARG A 35 11.36 8.92 9.19
N PHE A 36 12.20 7.90 9.39
CA PHE A 36 13.57 7.85 8.87
C PHE A 36 13.59 7.79 7.33
N ALA A 37 12.72 7.00 6.72
CA ALA A 37 12.57 6.91 5.27
C ALA A 37 12.16 8.26 4.65
N ARG A 38 11.18 8.95 5.25
CA ARG A 38 10.78 10.31 4.81
C ARG A 38 11.91 11.33 4.98
N PHE A 39 12.70 11.20 6.04
CA PHE A 39 13.84 12.09 6.28
C PHE A 39 14.96 11.89 5.25
N MET A 40 15.35 10.64 4.97
CA MET A 40 16.36 10.29 3.95
C MET A 40 15.94 10.71 2.53
N GLY A 41 14.64 10.70 2.21
CA GLY A 41 14.13 11.11 0.90
C GLY A 41 14.08 12.64 0.66
N THR A 42 14.48 13.45 1.64
CA THR A 42 14.40 14.92 1.53
C THR A 42 15.73 15.51 1.04
N ALA A 43 15.70 16.47 0.11
CA ALA A 43 16.91 17.14 -0.42
C ALA A 43 17.79 17.81 0.67
N ARG A 44 17.17 18.25 1.77
CA ARG A 44 17.86 18.81 2.94
C ARG A 44 18.84 17.82 3.58
N PHE A 45 18.51 16.52 3.62
CA PHE A 45 19.38 15.50 4.19
C PHE A 45 20.72 15.41 3.44
N LEU A 46 20.67 15.44 2.11
CA LEU A 46 21.86 15.43 1.27
C LEU A 46 22.76 16.63 1.55
N VAL A 47 22.17 17.83 1.67
CA VAL A 47 22.93 19.06 2.00
C VAL A 47 23.61 18.94 3.36
N TYR A 48 22.91 18.47 4.38
CA TYR A 48 23.51 18.25 5.71
C TYR A 48 24.62 17.20 5.68
N MET A 49 24.44 16.09 4.96
CA MET A 49 25.46 15.04 4.85
C MET A 49 26.70 15.51 4.10
N THR A 50 26.54 16.24 3.00
CA THR A 50 27.66 16.83 2.27
C THR A 50 28.40 17.85 3.14
N GLY A 51 27.67 18.71 3.87
CA GLY A 51 28.26 19.65 4.82
C GLY A 51 29.04 18.95 5.94
N PHE A 52 28.51 17.85 6.49
CA PHE A 52 29.18 17.03 7.49
C PHE A 52 30.50 16.45 6.97
N VAL A 53 30.51 15.87 5.76
CA VAL A 53 31.73 15.32 5.14
C VAL A 53 32.76 16.41 4.91
N ILE A 54 32.37 17.56 4.35
CA ILE A 54 33.27 18.70 4.12
C ILE A 54 33.84 19.20 5.45
N LEU A 55 33.00 19.35 6.47
CA LEU A 55 33.42 19.77 7.80
C LEU A 55 34.41 18.76 8.40
N TRP A 56 34.13 17.47 8.33
CA TRP A 56 35.00 16.41 8.84
C TRP A 56 36.39 16.44 8.20
N ILE A 57 36.43 16.53 6.87
CA ILE A 57 37.68 16.64 6.10
C ILE A 57 38.42 17.92 6.50
N THR A 58 37.72 19.06 6.57
CA THR A 58 38.31 20.36 6.90
C THR A 58 38.91 20.36 8.30
N LEU A 59 38.18 19.85 9.31
CA LEU A 59 38.67 19.75 10.70
C LEU A 59 39.93 18.86 10.80
N ASN A 60 39.97 17.74 10.07
CA ASN A 60 41.12 16.84 10.03
C ASN A 60 42.31 17.39 9.22
N LEU A 61 42.03 18.20 8.20
CA LEU A 61 43.06 18.82 7.35
C LEU A 61 43.73 20.00 8.05
N VAL A 62 42.94 20.86 8.70
CA VAL A 62 43.42 22.00 9.48
C VAL A 62 44.14 21.53 10.75
N GLY A 63 43.86 20.32 11.22
CA GLY A 63 44.56 19.73 12.35
C GLY A 63 44.34 20.57 13.61
N ILE A 64 43.08 20.81 13.97
CA ILE A 64 42.73 21.49 15.23
C ILE A 64 43.40 20.73 16.39
N PHE A 65 44.28 21.42 17.13
CA PHE A 65 45.18 20.91 18.19
C PHE A 65 46.44 20.12 17.74
N GLY A 66 46.86 20.18 16.48
CA GLY A 66 48.08 19.49 16.01
C GLY A 66 47.97 17.96 15.96
N LEU A 67 46.78 17.43 16.27
CA LEU A 67 46.49 16.00 16.28
C LEU A 67 45.54 15.70 15.10
N ARG A 68 46.02 14.94 14.11
CA ARG A 68 45.21 14.50 12.97
C ARG A 68 44.51 13.19 13.34
N TRP A 69 43.25 13.28 13.76
CA TRP A 69 42.53 12.10 14.30
C TRP A 69 42.10 11.13 13.19
N ASP A 70 41.93 11.60 11.97
CA ASP A 70 41.60 10.80 10.78
C ASP A 70 42.44 11.26 9.56
N PRO A 71 43.73 10.87 9.48
CA PRO A 71 44.59 11.19 8.34
C PRO A 71 44.10 10.52 7.05
N TYR A 72 44.47 11.07 5.89
CA TYR A 72 44.20 10.46 4.59
C TYR A 72 44.70 9.00 4.59
N PRO A 73 43.85 7.98 4.31
CA PRO A 73 42.61 7.99 3.50
C PRO A 73 41.26 8.05 4.27
N PHE A 74 41.19 8.68 5.45
CA PHE A 74 39.96 8.85 6.26
C PHE A 74 39.29 7.51 6.65
N ILE A 75 39.99 6.67 7.40
CA ILE A 75 39.51 5.34 7.79
C ILE A 75 38.27 5.41 8.69
N LEU A 76 38.18 6.41 9.57
CA LEU A 76 37.06 6.54 10.51
C LEU A 76 35.79 6.98 9.78
N LEU A 77 35.92 7.91 8.84
CA LEU A 77 34.81 8.33 7.98
C LEU A 77 34.28 7.16 7.15
N ASN A 78 35.17 6.36 6.56
CA ASN A 78 34.78 5.16 5.81
C ASN A 78 34.11 4.10 6.69
N LEU A 79 34.62 3.90 7.91
CA LEU A 79 34.02 2.98 8.88
C LEU A 79 32.60 3.43 9.24
N PHE A 80 32.41 4.73 9.50
CA PHE A 80 31.10 5.30 9.81
C PHE A 80 30.11 5.08 8.67
N PHE A 81 30.48 5.34 7.41
CA PHE A 81 29.62 5.08 6.25
C PHE A 81 29.30 3.58 6.09
N SER A 82 30.27 2.71 6.33
CA SER A 82 30.06 1.26 6.26
C SER A 82 29.06 0.78 7.30
N THR A 83 29.18 1.25 8.55
CA THR A 83 28.21 0.94 9.61
C THR A 83 26.84 1.57 9.33
N GLN A 84 26.81 2.80 8.80
CA GLN A 84 25.58 3.50 8.45
C GLN A 84 24.79 2.73 7.38
N ALA A 85 25.46 2.26 6.32
CA ALA A 85 24.83 1.42 5.30
C ALA A 85 24.33 0.08 5.86
N SER A 86 25.13 -0.57 6.72
CA SER A 86 24.79 -1.84 7.35
C SER A 86 23.54 -1.74 8.23
N TYR A 87 23.39 -0.66 9.00
CA TYR A 87 22.19 -0.44 9.82
C TYR A 87 20.98 0.08 9.03
N ALA A 88 21.22 0.80 7.92
CA ALA A 88 20.15 1.30 7.07
C ALA A 88 19.37 0.15 6.39
N ALA A 89 20.05 -0.89 5.91
CA ALA A 89 19.43 -2.02 5.21
C ALA A 89 18.27 -2.69 5.97
N PRO A 90 18.43 -3.15 7.24
CA PRO A 90 17.33 -3.76 7.98
C PRO A 90 16.22 -2.76 8.31
N LEU A 91 16.56 -1.50 8.58
CA LEU A 91 15.57 -0.45 8.86
C LEU A 91 14.71 -0.16 7.62
N ILE A 92 15.33 -0.07 6.45
CA ILE A 92 14.63 0.10 5.17
C ILE A 92 13.73 -1.10 4.90
N LEU A 93 14.19 -2.32 5.14
CA LEU A 93 13.38 -3.54 4.96
C LEU A 93 12.13 -3.53 5.85
N LEU A 94 12.24 -3.04 7.09
CA LEU A 94 11.06 -2.87 7.96
C LEU A 94 10.10 -1.79 7.45
N ALA A 95 10.62 -0.65 6.97
CA ALA A 95 9.79 0.38 6.35
C ALA A 95 9.06 -0.16 5.10
N GLN A 96 9.75 -0.94 4.27
CA GLN A 96 9.22 -1.54 3.05
C GLN A 96 8.14 -2.60 3.33
N ASN A 97 8.29 -3.43 4.36
CA ASN A 97 7.27 -4.42 4.73
C ASN A 97 5.93 -3.73 5.05
N ARG A 98 5.96 -2.63 5.81
CA ARG A 98 4.74 -1.89 6.15
C ARG A 98 4.13 -1.16 4.94
N GLN A 99 4.97 -0.62 4.06
CA GLN A 99 4.49 -0.01 2.82
C GLN A 99 3.78 -1.06 1.95
N THR A 100 4.39 -2.24 1.79
CA THR A 100 3.82 -3.38 1.05
C THR A 100 2.48 -3.84 1.63
N ASP A 101 2.33 -3.88 2.96
CA ASP A 101 1.07 -4.24 3.60
C ASP A 101 -0.05 -3.22 3.30
N ARG A 102 0.25 -1.91 3.36
CA ARG A 102 -0.70 -0.86 2.99
C ARG A 102 -1.06 -0.92 1.51
N ASP A 103 -0.06 -1.07 0.64
CA ASP A 103 -0.24 -1.17 -0.80
C ASP A 103 -1.12 -2.38 -1.16
N ARG A 104 -0.96 -3.51 -0.46
CA ARG A 104 -1.81 -4.70 -0.64
C ARG A 104 -3.27 -4.41 -0.31
N VAL A 105 -3.56 -3.77 0.83
CA VAL A 105 -4.93 -3.41 1.21
C VAL A 105 -5.54 -2.45 0.18
N GLN A 106 -4.75 -1.48 -0.30
CA GLN A 106 -5.19 -0.55 -1.33
C GLN A 106 -5.51 -1.25 -2.65
N ILE A 107 -4.67 -2.20 -3.08
CA ILE A 107 -4.90 -3.02 -4.28
C ILE A 107 -6.16 -3.87 -4.14
N GLU A 108 -6.38 -4.50 -2.98
CA GLU A 108 -7.57 -5.32 -2.73
C GLU A 108 -8.85 -4.46 -2.76
N ALA A 109 -8.82 -3.26 -2.18
CA ALA A 109 -9.94 -2.32 -2.23
C ALA A 109 -10.21 -1.83 -3.66
N ASP A 110 -9.15 -1.53 -4.42
CA ASP A 110 -9.27 -1.09 -5.81
C ASP A 110 -9.86 -2.17 -6.71
N ARG A 111 -9.44 -3.44 -6.53
CA ARG A 111 -10.04 -4.59 -7.22
C ARG A 111 -11.55 -4.70 -6.95
N ARG A 112 -11.97 -4.58 -5.68
CA ARG A 112 -13.40 -4.62 -5.34
C ARG A 112 -14.19 -3.48 -5.98
N ARG A 113 -13.60 -2.28 -6.05
CA ARG A 113 -14.22 -1.13 -6.74
C ARG A 113 -14.33 -1.37 -8.23
N ALA A 114 -13.30 -1.92 -8.86
CA ALA A 114 -13.30 -2.26 -10.28
C ALA A 114 -14.36 -3.33 -10.61
N GLU A 115 -14.50 -4.36 -9.77
CA GLU A 115 -15.55 -5.37 -9.89
C GLU A 115 -16.95 -4.77 -9.77
N ALA A 116 -17.17 -3.89 -8.78
CA ALA A 116 -18.46 -3.19 -8.62
C ALA A 116 -18.77 -2.28 -9.82
N ALA A 117 -17.80 -1.47 -10.27
CA ALA A 117 -17.96 -0.60 -11.43
C ALA A 117 -18.27 -1.39 -12.72
N LYS A 118 -17.65 -2.57 -12.88
CA LYS A 118 -17.96 -3.48 -13.98
C LYS A 118 -19.41 -3.98 -13.89
N ALA A 119 -19.86 -4.42 -12.71
CA ALA A 119 -21.23 -4.88 -12.49
C ALA A 119 -22.26 -3.77 -12.76
N ASP A 120 -22.01 -2.54 -12.30
CA ASP A 120 -22.87 -1.38 -12.56
C ASP A 120 -22.96 -1.08 -14.06
N THR A 121 -21.83 -1.18 -14.77
CA THR A 121 -21.80 -0.97 -16.23
C THR A 121 -22.58 -2.06 -16.97
N GLU A 122 -22.45 -3.32 -16.56
CA GLU A 122 -23.23 -4.43 -17.13
C GLU A 122 -24.73 -4.28 -16.85
N PHE A 123 -25.09 -3.80 -15.66
CA PHE A 123 -26.48 -3.51 -15.30
C PHE A 123 -27.05 -2.40 -16.18
N LEU A 124 -26.36 -1.25 -16.28
CA LEU A 124 -26.78 -0.13 -17.13
C LEU A 124 -26.87 -0.54 -18.61
N ALA A 125 -25.97 -1.37 -19.11
CA ALA A 125 -26.02 -1.87 -20.48
C ALA A 125 -27.25 -2.76 -20.74
N ARG A 126 -27.63 -3.62 -19.78
CA ARG A 126 -28.84 -4.44 -19.87
C ARG A 126 -30.11 -3.60 -19.81
N GLU A 127 -30.16 -2.64 -18.89
CA GLU A 127 -31.29 -1.69 -18.79
C GLU A 127 -31.43 -0.86 -20.06
N LEU A 128 -30.32 -0.37 -20.62
CA LEU A 128 -30.33 0.37 -21.88
C LEU A 128 -30.80 -0.51 -23.06
N ALA A 129 -30.41 -1.78 -23.10
CA ALA A 129 -30.87 -2.72 -24.12
C ALA A 129 -32.38 -2.99 -24.00
N ALA A 130 -32.89 -3.17 -22.77
CA ALA A 130 -34.33 -3.33 -22.52
C ALA A 130 -35.12 -2.07 -22.90
N LEU A 131 -34.64 -0.89 -22.50
CA LEU A 131 -35.22 0.40 -22.87
C LEU A 131 -35.25 0.58 -24.39
N ARG A 132 -34.17 0.21 -25.10
CA ARG A 132 -34.11 0.26 -26.57
C ARG A 132 -35.18 -0.60 -27.23
N ILE A 133 -35.44 -1.80 -26.72
CA ILE A 133 -36.47 -2.69 -27.26
C ILE A 133 -37.86 -2.10 -27.02
N ALA A 134 -38.15 -1.65 -25.79
CA ALA A 134 -39.44 -1.03 -25.44
C ALA A 134 -39.72 0.23 -26.27
N LEU A 135 -38.72 1.10 -26.46
CA LEU A 135 -38.84 2.26 -27.35
C LEU A 135 -38.98 1.85 -28.82
N GLY A 136 -38.33 0.77 -29.25
CA GLY A 136 -38.47 0.23 -30.60
C GLY A 136 -39.91 -0.20 -30.93
N GLU A 137 -40.63 -0.78 -29.97
CA GLU A 137 -42.04 -1.17 -30.13
C GLU A 137 -42.97 0.04 -30.20
N VAL A 138 -42.80 1.03 -29.31
CA VAL A 138 -43.65 2.24 -29.24
C VAL A 138 -43.37 3.25 -30.36
N ALA A 139 -42.12 3.35 -30.82
CA ALA A 139 -41.71 4.27 -31.87
C ALA A 139 -41.81 3.68 -33.30
N THR A 140 -42.66 2.66 -33.51
CA THR A 140 -42.91 2.18 -34.86
C THR A 140 -43.49 3.34 -35.69
N ARG A 141 -42.88 3.66 -36.85
CA ARG A 141 -43.28 4.78 -37.72
C ARG A 141 -44.79 4.80 -37.99
N ASP A 142 -45.40 3.63 -38.08
CA ASP A 142 -46.82 3.45 -38.35
C ASP A 142 -47.71 3.79 -37.15
N PHE A 143 -47.24 3.60 -35.92
CA PHE A 143 -47.93 4.06 -34.71
C PHE A 143 -47.91 5.58 -34.60
N VAL A 144 -46.72 6.18 -34.79
CA VAL A 144 -46.58 7.66 -34.78
C VAL A 144 -47.39 8.30 -35.92
N ARG A 145 -47.40 7.70 -37.11
CA ARG A 145 -48.28 8.13 -38.22
C ARG A 145 -49.76 7.90 -37.91
N GLY A 146 -50.10 6.81 -37.23
CA GLY A 146 -51.46 6.50 -36.80
C GLY A 146 -52.01 7.55 -35.85
N GLU A 147 -51.26 7.88 -34.79
CA GLU A 147 -51.64 8.91 -33.82
C GLU A 147 -51.64 10.32 -34.43
N MET A 148 -50.67 10.66 -35.29
CA MET A 148 -50.73 11.92 -36.04
C MET A 148 -51.98 12.03 -36.91
N ASN A 149 -52.32 10.99 -37.67
CA ASN A 149 -53.51 10.99 -38.51
C ASN A 149 -54.79 11.03 -37.68
N ARG A 150 -54.82 10.35 -36.54
CA ARG A 150 -55.95 10.35 -35.62
C ARG A 150 -56.20 11.75 -35.04
N LEU A 151 -55.16 12.42 -34.55
CA LEU A 151 -55.25 13.79 -34.04
C LEU A 151 -55.66 14.78 -35.13
N LEU A 152 -55.16 14.62 -36.36
CA LEU A 152 -55.57 15.42 -37.51
C LEU A 152 -57.06 15.24 -37.86
N ASP A 153 -57.57 14.00 -37.80
CA ASP A 153 -58.97 13.69 -38.08
C ASP A 153 -59.92 14.20 -36.98
N GLU A 154 -59.49 14.18 -35.71
CA GLU A 154 -60.21 14.76 -34.57
C GLU A 154 -60.33 16.29 -34.67
N VAL A 155 -59.25 16.98 -35.04
CA VAL A 155 -59.26 18.44 -35.26
C VAL A 155 -60.09 18.79 -36.50
N GLY A 156 -60.10 17.94 -37.52
CA GLY A 156 -60.91 18.12 -38.73
C GLY A 156 -62.42 17.92 -38.53
N LYS A 157 -62.83 17.06 -37.58
CA LYS A 157 -64.23 16.83 -37.21
C LYS A 157 -64.79 17.84 -36.20
N GLY A 158 -63.94 18.63 -35.56
CA GLY A 158 -64.30 19.66 -34.58
C GLY A 158 -64.73 21.02 -35.18
N LYS A 159 -65.01 21.10 -36.48
CA LYS A 159 -65.56 22.28 -37.18
C LYS A 159 -66.87 21.92 -37.86
#